data_AF-A0A438GTB2-F1
#
_entry.id   AF-A0A438GTB2-F1
#
_cell.length_a   1.000
_cell.length_b   1.000
_cell.length_c   1.000
_cell.angle_alpha   90.00
_cell.angle_beta   90.00
_cell.angle_gamma   90.00
#
_symmetry.space_group_name_H-M   'P 1'
#
loop_
_entity.id
_entity.type
_entity.pdbx_description
1 polymer ?
#
loop_
_entity_poly.entity_id
_entity_poly.type
_entity_poly.pdbx_seq_one_letter_code
_entity_poly.pdbx_strand_id
1 'polypeptide(L)'
;MEFGFFRGLPEDLVFLDIAGQIAFLIDIVLRFFLAYRDAHTYRMVYKRTSIALRYLKSSFVIDLICCLPWDIIYKACGRKEEVRYLLWIRLIRVCKVIDFFQNLEKDTRINYMFTRILKLIAVELYCTHTAACVFYYLATTLPQSEEGYTWIGSLKLGDYSYSHFREIDIWKRYTTSLYFAIITMATVGEFFTFII
;
A
#
# COMPACT_ATOMS: atom_id res chain seq x y z
N MET A 1 -3.26 -0.28 5.80
CA MET A 1 -3.78 -0.22 7.19
C MET A 1 -2.90 -1.02 8.15
N GLU A 2 -2.49 -2.23 7.79
CA GLU A 2 -1.77 -3.16 8.68
C GLU A 2 -0.41 -2.65 9.18
N PHE A 3 0.32 -1.92 8.34
CA PHE A 3 1.73 -1.60 8.56
C PHE A 3 2.01 -0.66 9.76
N GLY A 4 1.20 0.40 9.89
CA GLY A 4 1.39 1.42 10.93
C GLY A 4 0.58 1.14 12.19
N PHE A 5 -0.70 0.79 12.03
CA PHE A 5 -1.68 0.89 13.11
C PHE A 5 -2.05 -0.45 13.75
N PHE A 6 -2.01 -1.56 13.01
CA PHE A 6 -2.44 -2.86 13.52
C PHE A 6 -1.24 -3.69 13.99
N ARG A 7 -1.11 -3.89 15.32
CA ARG A 7 -0.24 -4.94 15.89
C ARG A 7 -0.88 -6.34 15.86
N GLY A 8 -2.10 -6.43 15.34
CA GLY A 8 -2.87 -7.65 15.12
C GLY A 8 -4.13 -7.30 14.32
N LEU A 9 -4.39 -8.05 13.26
CA LEU A 9 -5.49 -7.77 12.33
C LEU A 9 -6.83 -8.29 12.90
N PRO A 10 -7.94 -7.52 12.83
CA PRO A 10 -9.27 -8.05 13.12
C PRO A 10 -9.60 -9.21 12.16
N GLU A 11 -10.34 -10.22 12.63
CA GLU A 11 -10.61 -11.44 11.86
C GLU A 11 -11.25 -11.16 10.49
N ASP A 12 -12.12 -10.15 10.40
CA ASP A 12 -12.79 -9.75 9.15
C ASP A 12 -11.82 -9.23 8.08
N LEU A 13 -10.74 -8.56 8.50
CA LEU A 13 -9.72 -8.03 7.58
C LEU A 13 -8.78 -9.14 7.10
N VAL A 14 -8.61 -10.21 7.88
CA VAL A 14 -7.76 -11.36 7.50
C VAL A 14 -8.36 -12.08 6.29
N PHE A 15 -9.68 -12.24 6.26
CA PHE A 15 -10.35 -12.85 5.11
C PHE A 15 -10.10 -12.05 3.82
N LEU A 16 -10.22 -10.73 3.89
CA LEU A 16 -9.99 -9.85 2.74
C LEU A 16 -8.53 -9.88 2.27
N ASP A 17 -7.56 -9.89 3.17
CA ASP A 17 -6.14 -10.00 2.80
C ASP A 17 -5.85 -11.36 2.13
N ILE A 18 -6.34 -12.46 2.69
CA ILE A 18 -6.18 -13.80 2.11
C ILE A 18 -6.84 -13.88 0.73
N ALA A 19 -8.09 -13.41 0.60
CA ALA A 19 -8.80 -13.38 -0.67
C ALA A 19 -8.03 -12.57 -1.73
N GLY A 20 -7.47 -11.42 -1.34
CA GLY A 20 -6.60 -10.62 -2.19
C GLY A 20 -5.34 -11.36 -2.62
N GLN A 21 -4.65 -12.03 -1.69
CA GLN A 21 -3.46 -12.84 -2.00
C GLN A 21 -3.77 -13.97 -2.99
N ILE A 22 -4.89 -14.68 -2.82
CA ILE A 22 -5.34 -15.72 -3.75
C ILE A 22 -5.62 -15.14 -5.14
N ALA A 23 -6.31 -13.99 -5.22
CA ALA A 23 -6.58 -13.33 -6.49
C ALA A 23 -5.29 -12.95 -7.24
N PHE A 24 -4.27 -12.46 -6.53
CA PHE A 24 -2.95 -12.18 -7.12
C PHE A 24 -2.25 -13.43 -7.62
N LEU A 25 -2.34 -14.54 -6.88
CA LEU A 25 -1.77 -15.81 -7.32
C LEU A 25 -2.44 -16.32 -8.59
N ILE A 26 -3.76 -16.19 -8.69
CA ILE A 26 -4.51 -16.52 -9.90
C ILE A 26 -4.06 -15.63 -11.09
N ASP A 27 -3.89 -14.31 -10.89
CA ASP A 27 -3.38 -13.42 -11.94
C ASP A 27 -2.01 -13.87 -12.46
N ILE A 28 -1.09 -14.26 -11.58
CA ILE A 28 0.24 -14.80 -11.95
C ILE A 28 0.08 -16.04 -12.84
N VAL A 29 -0.76 -16.98 -12.44
CA VAL A 29 -1.02 -18.21 -13.22
C VAL A 29 -1.61 -17.85 -14.58
N LEU A 30 -2.59 -16.95 -14.64
CA LEU A 30 -3.22 -16.50 -15.88
C LEU A 30 -2.22 -15.82 -16.83
N ARG A 31 -1.25 -15.06 -16.31
CA ARG A 31 -0.20 -14.42 -17.12
C ARG A 31 0.69 -15.41 -17.88
N PHE A 32 0.82 -16.66 -17.40
CA PHE A 32 1.51 -17.72 -18.16
C PHE A 32 0.71 -18.21 -19.37
N PHE A 33 -0.60 -17.98 -19.41
CA PHE A 33 -1.50 -18.39 -20.50
C PHE A 33 -1.92 -17.24 -21.41
N LEU A 34 -1.69 -15.99 -21.00
CA LEU A 34 -2.12 -14.82 -21.75
C LEU A 34 -1.23 -14.58 -22.97
N ALA A 35 -1.85 -14.54 -24.16
CA ALA A 35 -1.15 -14.21 -25.39
C ALA A 35 -0.66 -12.76 -25.36
N TYR A 36 0.55 -12.51 -25.89
CA TYR A 36 1.10 -11.16 -25.99
C TYR A 36 1.26 -10.76 -27.46
N ARG A 37 1.25 -9.45 -27.70
CA ARG A 37 1.58 -8.88 -29.01
C ARG A 37 3.09 -8.64 -29.07
N ASP A 38 3.72 -9.20 -30.10
CA ASP A 38 5.15 -9.01 -30.34
C ASP A 38 5.43 -7.57 -30.81
N ALA A 39 6.45 -6.92 -30.23
CA ALA A 39 6.74 -5.50 -30.48
C ALA A 39 7.33 -5.24 -31.87
N HIS A 40 7.99 -6.23 -32.49
CA HIS A 40 8.61 -6.07 -33.81
C HIS A 40 7.66 -6.46 -34.93
N THR A 41 6.95 -7.58 -34.74
CA THR A 41 6.08 -8.15 -35.79
C THR A 41 4.63 -7.73 -35.66
N TYR A 42 4.22 -7.11 -34.55
CA TYR A 42 2.85 -6.73 -34.21
C TYR A 42 1.83 -7.88 -34.25
N ARG A 43 2.30 -9.14 -34.34
CA ARG A 43 1.46 -10.34 -34.36
C ARG A 43 1.22 -10.85 -32.95
N MET A 44 0.05 -11.46 -32.74
CA MET A 44 -0.27 -12.14 -31.48
C MET A 44 0.48 -13.48 -31.43
N VAL A 45 1.26 -13.68 -30.38
CA VAL A 45 2.01 -14.92 -30.13
C VAL A 45 1.25 -15.78 -29.13
N TYR A 46 0.82 -16.96 -29.57
CA TYR A 46 0.06 -17.93 -28.76
C TYR A 46 0.92 -19.09 -28.23
N LYS A 47 2.18 -19.18 -28.64
CA LYS A 47 3.08 -20.28 -28.25
C LYS A 47 3.41 -20.19 -26.76
N ARG A 48 2.90 -21.16 -25.98
CA ARG A 48 3.03 -21.20 -24.51
C ARG A 48 4.48 -21.08 -24.00
N THR A 49 5.42 -21.76 -24.65
CA THR A 49 6.85 -21.71 -24.25
C THR A 49 7.43 -20.30 -24.38
N SER A 50 7.06 -19.58 -25.44
CA SER A 50 7.53 -18.20 -25.66
C SER A 50 6.90 -17.22 -24.67
N ILE A 51 5.62 -17.41 -24.35
CA ILE A 51 4.90 -16.63 -23.33
C ILE A 51 5.56 -16.83 -21.96
N ALA A 52 5.76 -18.08 -21.55
CA ALA A 52 6.36 -18.41 -20.26
C ALA A 52 7.79 -17.87 -20.12
N LEU A 53 8.65 -18.07 -21.13
CA LEU A 53 10.04 -17.57 -21.08
C LEU A 53 10.10 -16.04 -21.02
N ARG A 54 9.22 -15.35 -21.73
CA ARG A 54 9.14 -13.89 -21.68
C ARG A 54 8.71 -13.40 -20.30
N TYR A 55 7.66 -14.01 -19.74
CA TYR A 55 7.13 -13.63 -18.43
C TYR A 55 8.14 -13.91 -17.29
N LEU A 56 8.80 -15.06 -17.33
CA LEU A 56 9.87 -15.43 -16.39
C LEU A 56 11.03 -14.43 -16.40
N LYS A 57 11.41 -13.92 -17.58
CA LYS A 57 12.49 -12.95 -17.73
C LYS A 57 12.11 -11.51 -17.34
N SER A 58 10.84 -11.12 -17.46
CA SER A 58 10.44 -9.72 -17.30
C SER A 58 9.92 -9.37 -15.91
N SER A 59 8.90 -10.07 -15.44
CA SER A 59 8.05 -9.59 -14.33
C SER A 59 7.73 -10.65 -13.29
N PHE A 60 7.95 -11.92 -13.60
CA PHE A 60 7.62 -13.03 -12.70
C PHE A 60 8.27 -12.90 -11.31
N VAL A 61 9.55 -12.51 -11.24
CA VAL A 61 10.27 -12.39 -9.96
C VAL A 61 9.63 -11.32 -9.06
N ILE A 62 9.29 -10.16 -9.63
CA ILE A 62 8.62 -9.07 -8.92
C ILE A 62 7.24 -9.54 -8.45
N ASP A 63 6.51 -10.22 -9.33
CA ASP A 63 5.17 -10.71 -9.05
C ASP A 63 5.17 -11.75 -7.91
N LEU A 64 6.15 -12.66 -7.92
CA LEU A 64 6.33 -13.67 -6.90
C LEU A 64 6.64 -13.05 -5.54
N ILE A 65 7.61 -12.12 -5.49
CA ILE A 65 7.99 -11.41 -4.26
C ILE A 65 6.81 -10.63 -3.69
N CYS A 66 6.01 -9.99 -4.54
CA CYS A 66 4.81 -9.26 -4.13
C CYS A 66 3.71 -10.18 -3.58
N CYS A 67 3.59 -11.40 -4.09
CA CYS A 67 2.53 -12.35 -3.71
C CYS A 67 2.83 -13.11 -2.39
N LEU A 68 4.08 -13.10 -1.91
CA LEU A 68 4.44 -13.81 -0.69
C LEU A 68 3.65 -13.30 0.55
N PRO A 69 3.23 -14.20 1.46
CA PRO A 69 2.47 -13.86 2.66
C PRO A 69 3.40 -13.33 3.76
N TRP A 70 3.92 -12.11 3.57
CA TRP A 70 4.93 -11.52 4.45
C TRP A 70 4.49 -11.38 5.92
N ASP A 71 3.18 -11.32 6.23
CA ASP A 71 2.71 -11.26 7.63
C ASP A 71 2.90 -12.59 8.34
N ILE A 72 2.66 -13.70 7.63
CA ILE A 72 2.84 -15.05 8.17
C ILE A 72 4.33 -15.25 8.42
N ILE A 73 5.19 -14.82 7.48
CA ILE A 73 6.64 -14.86 7.62
C ILE A 73 7.11 -14.01 8.82
N TYR A 74 6.57 -12.80 8.99
CA TYR A 74 6.86 -11.93 10.14
C TYR A 74 6.47 -12.57 11.49
N LYS A 75 5.28 -13.17 11.56
CA LYS A 75 4.82 -13.89 12.76
C LYS A 75 5.70 -15.12 13.04
N ALA A 76 6.04 -15.90 12.02
CA ALA A 76 6.84 -17.12 12.14
C ALA A 76 8.30 -16.83 12.54
N CYS A 77 8.87 -15.70 12.12
CA CYS A 77 10.25 -15.31 12.46
C CYS A 77 10.38 -14.67 13.86
N GLY A 78 9.33 -14.74 14.69
CA GLY A 78 9.35 -14.21 16.05
C GLY A 78 9.23 -12.69 16.14
N ARG A 79 8.59 -12.03 15.16
CA ARG A 79 8.32 -10.58 15.15
C ARG A 79 9.57 -9.70 15.23
N LYS A 80 10.66 -10.12 14.59
CA LYS A 80 11.90 -9.32 14.48
C LYS A 80 11.66 -8.06 13.64
N GLU A 81 12.18 -6.92 14.10
CA GLU A 81 12.06 -5.63 13.38
C GLU A 81 12.63 -5.68 11.96
N GLU A 82 13.73 -6.41 11.75
CA GLU A 82 14.33 -6.69 10.43
C GLU A 82 13.28 -7.19 9.42
N VAL A 83 12.42 -8.11 9.86
CA VAL A 83 11.39 -8.76 9.02
C VAL A 83 10.18 -7.84 8.87
N ARG A 84 9.98 -6.89 9.79
CA ARG A 84 8.94 -5.86 9.65
C ARG A 84 9.20 -4.98 8.43
N TYR A 85 10.45 -4.70 8.09
CA TYR A 85 10.79 -3.94 6.88
C TYR A 85 10.38 -4.67 5.59
N LEU A 86 10.39 -6.01 5.58
CA LEU A 86 9.94 -6.78 4.42
C LEU A 86 8.45 -6.59 4.12
N LEU A 87 7.65 -6.14 5.10
CA LEU A 87 6.25 -5.79 4.85
C LEU A 87 6.11 -4.61 3.87
N TRP A 88 7.12 -3.73 3.76
CA TRP A 88 7.14 -2.64 2.78
C TRP A 88 7.18 -3.13 1.33
N ILE A 89 7.63 -4.37 1.08
CA ILE A 89 7.58 -5.00 -0.25
C ILE A 89 6.16 -5.03 -0.80
N ARG A 90 5.14 -5.08 0.08
CA ARG A 90 3.74 -5.00 -0.33
C ARG A 90 3.40 -3.71 -1.07
N LEU A 91 4.14 -2.62 -0.84
CA LEU A 91 3.91 -1.37 -1.57
C LEU A 91 4.18 -1.53 -3.07
N ILE A 92 5.04 -2.46 -3.48
CA ILE A 92 5.32 -2.75 -4.89
C ILE A 92 4.07 -3.30 -5.61
N ARG A 93 3.09 -3.84 -4.86
CA ARG A 93 1.80 -4.27 -5.45
C ARG A 93 1.07 -3.14 -6.17
N VAL A 94 1.36 -1.87 -5.84
CA VAL A 94 0.78 -0.71 -6.57
C VAL A 94 1.15 -0.71 -8.05
N CYS A 95 2.30 -1.27 -8.44
CA CYS A 95 2.69 -1.42 -9.84
C CYS A 95 1.66 -2.23 -10.64
N LYS A 96 1.02 -3.23 -10.01
CA LYS A 96 -0.06 -4.01 -10.63
C LYS A 96 -1.30 -3.19 -10.89
N VAL A 97 -1.64 -2.31 -9.96
CA VAL A 97 -2.78 -1.40 -10.09
C VAL A 97 -2.52 -0.40 -11.22
N ILE A 98 -1.28 0.11 -11.32
CA ILE A 98 -0.85 0.99 -12.41
C ILE A 98 -0.95 0.26 -13.75
N ASP A 99 -0.42 -0.97 -13.87
CA ASP A 99 -0.52 -1.79 -15.08
C ASP A 99 -1.98 -2.04 -15.48
N PHE A 100 -2.87 -2.32 -14.52
CA PHE A 100 -4.29 -2.48 -14.74
C PHE A 100 -4.91 -1.23 -15.35
N PHE A 101 -4.69 -0.05 -14.75
CA PHE A 101 -5.19 1.21 -15.29
C PHE A 101 -4.60 1.52 -16.67
N GLN A 102 -3.32 1.22 -16.93
CA GLN A 102 -2.72 1.41 -18.25
C GLN A 102 -3.36 0.50 -19.31
N ASN A 103 -3.77 -0.72 -18.95
CA ASN A 103 -4.49 -1.59 -19.86
C ASN A 103 -5.93 -1.12 -20.08
N LEU A 104 -6.57 -0.58 -19.04
CA LEU A 104 -7.90 0.01 -19.13
C LEU A 104 -7.92 1.27 -20.00
N GLU A 105 -6.89 2.11 -19.90
CA GLU A 105 -6.70 3.32 -20.74
C GLU A 105 -6.53 2.97 -22.23
N LYS A 106 -6.05 1.76 -22.56
CA LYS A 106 -5.92 1.27 -23.94
C LYS A 106 -7.21 0.69 -24.51
N ASP A 107 -8.19 0.37 -23.66
CA ASP A 107 -9.47 -0.16 -24.11
C ASP A 107 -10.35 0.99 -24.61
N THR A 108 -10.55 1.05 -25.92
CA THR A 108 -11.32 2.12 -26.58
C THR A 108 -12.82 2.10 -26.23
N ARG A 109 -13.31 1.05 -25.56
CA ARG A 109 -14.70 0.95 -25.10
C ARG A 109 -14.95 1.76 -23.82
N ILE A 110 -13.90 2.12 -23.10
CA ILE A 110 -13.98 2.85 -21.83
C ILE A 110 -13.64 4.31 -22.10
N ASN A 111 -14.35 5.24 -21.44
CA ASN A 111 -14.00 6.65 -21.53
C ASN A 111 -12.59 6.89 -20.95
N TYR A 112 -11.68 7.36 -21.81
CA TYR A 112 -10.30 7.66 -21.44
C TYR A 112 -10.19 8.67 -20.30
N MET A 113 -10.97 9.76 -20.33
CA MET A 113 -10.94 10.81 -19.30
C MET A 113 -11.39 10.26 -17.94
N PHE A 114 -12.45 9.44 -17.95
CA PHE A 114 -12.95 8.79 -16.74
C PHE A 114 -11.89 7.86 -16.12
N THR A 115 -11.26 7.02 -16.93
CA THR A 115 -10.19 6.11 -16.48
C THR A 115 -9.01 6.89 -15.89
N ARG A 116 -8.61 7.99 -16.53
CA ARG A 116 -7.52 8.84 -16.06
C ARG A 116 -7.84 9.51 -14.72
N ILE A 117 -9.07 10.01 -14.54
CA ILE A 117 -9.51 10.60 -13.26
C ILE A 117 -9.49 9.54 -12.14
N LEU A 118 -10.04 8.34 -12.40
CA LEU A 118 -10.02 7.25 -11.42
C LEU A 118 -8.61 6.85 -11.03
N LYS A 119 -7.70 6.74 -12.00
CA LYS A 119 -6.28 6.44 -11.77
C LYS A 119 -5.63 7.49 -10.87
N LEU A 120 -5.87 8.78 -11.13
CA LEU A 120 -5.34 9.87 -10.30
C LEU A 120 -5.87 9.81 -8.87
N ILE A 121 -7.18 9.60 -8.70
CA ILE A 121 -7.80 9.44 -7.37
C ILE A 121 -7.18 8.25 -6.63
N ALA A 122 -7.04 7.10 -7.30
CA ALA A 122 -6.46 5.90 -6.69
C ALA A 122 -5.01 6.13 -6.26
N VAL A 123 -4.20 6.79 -7.09
CA VAL A 123 -2.81 7.14 -6.77
C VAL A 123 -2.76 8.11 -5.59
N GLU A 124 -3.59 9.15 -5.59
CA GLU A 124 -3.61 10.15 -4.51
C GLU A 124 -4.00 9.54 -3.16
N LEU A 125 -5.06 8.72 -3.14
CA LEU A 125 -5.48 7.99 -1.94
C LEU A 125 -4.37 7.05 -1.44
N TYR A 126 -3.69 6.36 -2.36
CA TYR A 126 -2.60 5.45 -2.02
C TYR A 126 -1.40 6.19 -1.42
N CYS A 127 -0.97 7.28 -2.05
CA CYS A 127 0.12 8.12 -1.56
C CYS A 127 -0.20 8.70 -0.18
N THR A 128 -1.39 9.26 -0.02
CA THR A 128 -1.87 9.83 1.25
C THR A 128 -1.92 8.79 2.35
N HIS A 129 -2.47 7.60 2.07
CA HIS A 129 -2.52 6.50 3.03
C HIS A 129 -1.11 6.03 3.44
N THR A 130 -0.21 5.90 2.46
CA THR A 130 1.17 5.48 2.69
C THR A 130 1.92 6.51 3.54
N ALA A 131 1.80 7.80 3.21
CA ALA A 131 2.37 8.89 3.98
C ALA A 131 1.85 8.91 5.43
N ALA A 132 0.54 8.75 5.62
CA ALA A 132 -0.07 8.66 6.96
C ALA A 132 0.51 7.49 7.78
N CYS A 133 0.68 6.32 7.15
CA CYS A 133 1.30 5.16 7.79
C CYS A 133 2.78 5.41 8.13
N VAL A 134 3.54 6.06 7.25
CA VAL A 134 4.95 6.43 7.47
C VAL A 134 5.06 7.42 8.64
N PHE A 135 4.24 8.48 8.66
CA PHE A 135 4.26 9.46 9.75
C PHE A 135 3.91 8.83 11.10
N TYR A 136 2.90 7.97 11.14
CA TYR A 136 2.57 7.24 12.36
C TYR A 136 3.68 6.29 12.78
N TYR A 137 4.26 5.54 11.82
CA TYR A 137 5.40 4.65 12.09
C TYR A 137 6.56 5.41 12.71
N LEU A 138 6.95 6.57 12.14
CA LEU A 138 8.00 7.43 12.67
C LEU A 138 7.70 7.87 14.11
N ALA A 139 6.47 8.29 14.43
CA ALA A 139 6.09 8.61 15.80
C ALA A 139 6.20 7.40 16.76
N THR A 140 5.97 6.18 16.27
CA THR A 140 6.13 4.97 17.10
C THR A 140 7.57 4.49 17.29
N THR A 141 8.55 5.05 16.57
CA THR A 141 9.97 4.68 16.75
C THR A 141 10.58 5.27 18.02
N LEU A 142 9.99 6.35 18.56
CA LEU A 142 10.46 6.99 19.79
C LEU A 142 10.02 6.20 21.05
N PRO A 143 10.81 6.22 22.13
CA PRO A 143 10.48 5.55 23.38
C PRO A 143 9.24 6.18 24.04
N GLN A 144 8.54 5.41 24.89
CA GLN A 144 7.31 5.86 25.55
C GLN A 144 7.50 7.16 26.36
N SER A 145 8.67 7.35 26.96
CA SER A 145 9.03 8.54 27.73
C SER A 145 9.08 9.83 26.90
N GLU A 146 9.23 9.72 25.58
CA GLU A 146 9.39 10.84 24.66
C GLU A 146 8.20 11.00 23.70
N GLU A 147 7.09 10.28 23.94
CA GLU A 147 5.91 10.33 23.07
C GLU A 147 5.37 11.76 22.91
N GLY A 148 5.45 12.59 23.95
CA GLY A 148 5.03 13.98 23.94
C GLY A 148 5.81 14.90 22.99
N TYR A 149 7.01 14.51 22.55
CA TYR A 149 7.82 15.25 21.57
C TYR A 149 7.55 14.84 20.11
N THR A 150 6.71 13.83 19.90
CA THR A 150 6.31 13.41 18.56
C THR A 150 5.30 14.39 17.95
N TRP A 151 5.22 14.45 16.61
CA TRP A 151 4.24 15.28 15.91
C TRP A 151 2.80 15.01 16.33
N ILE A 152 2.50 13.76 16.73
CA ILE A 152 1.18 13.35 17.19
C ILE A 152 1.01 13.56 18.70
N GLY A 153 2.04 13.29 19.50
CA GLY A 153 1.95 13.36 20.95
C GLY A 153 1.99 14.78 21.52
N SER A 154 2.54 15.74 20.76
CA SER A 154 2.47 17.15 21.08
C SER A 154 1.10 17.78 20.80
N LEU A 155 0.19 17.07 20.13
CA LEU A 155 -1.14 17.59 19.78
C LEU A 155 -2.05 17.72 21.00
N LYS A 156 -2.74 18.85 21.06
CA LYS A 156 -3.88 19.10 21.95
C LYS A 156 -5.07 19.54 21.11
N LEU A 157 -6.16 18.77 21.14
CA LEU A 157 -7.39 19.06 20.41
C LEU A 157 -8.52 19.27 21.44
N GLY A 158 -8.76 20.52 21.82
CA GLY A 158 -9.65 20.85 22.94
C GLY A 158 -9.15 20.22 24.24
N ASP A 159 -10.02 19.49 24.95
CA ASP A 159 -9.67 18.79 26.19
C ASP A 159 -8.87 17.48 25.97
N TYR A 160 -8.70 17.05 24.72
CA TYR A 160 -7.96 15.82 24.41
C TYR A 160 -6.47 16.10 24.22
N SER A 161 -5.65 15.50 25.06
CA SER A 161 -4.19 15.42 24.87
C SER A 161 -3.80 14.10 24.21
N TYR A 162 -2.94 14.17 23.20
CA TYR A 162 -2.38 12.99 22.54
C TYR A 162 -1.06 12.51 23.16
N SER A 163 -0.71 13.00 24.35
CA SER A 163 0.54 12.64 25.07
C SER A 163 0.79 11.13 25.19
N HIS A 164 -0.29 10.34 25.32
CA HIS A 164 -0.26 8.87 25.28
C HIS A 164 -1.02 8.31 24.07
N PHE A 165 -0.70 8.79 22.86
CA PHE A 165 -1.43 8.48 21.64
C PHE A 165 -1.57 6.97 21.35
N ARG A 166 -0.69 6.12 21.89
CA ARG A 166 -0.74 4.65 21.70
C ARG A 166 -1.94 3.99 22.37
N GLU A 167 -2.52 4.63 23.39
CA GLU A 167 -3.69 4.13 24.13
C GLU A 167 -5.01 4.60 23.53
N ILE A 168 -4.96 5.65 22.70
CA ILE A 168 -6.14 6.19 22.02
C ILE A 168 -6.69 5.17 21.02
N ASP A 169 -7.99 5.21 20.72
CA ASP A 169 -8.60 4.36 19.71
C ASP A 169 -7.88 4.43 18.34
N ILE A 170 -7.84 3.29 17.64
CA ILE A 170 -7.12 3.15 16.37
C ILE A 170 -7.70 4.04 15.28
N TRP A 171 -9.02 4.24 15.25
CA TRP A 171 -9.65 5.10 14.26
C TRP A 171 -9.21 6.54 14.43
N LYS A 172 -9.17 7.03 15.67
CA LYS A 172 -8.68 8.39 15.96
C LYS A 172 -7.23 8.57 15.53
N ARG A 173 -6.34 7.64 15.91
CA ARG A 173 -4.93 7.73 15.49
C ARG A 173 -4.79 7.71 13.95
N TYR A 174 -5.58 6.87 13.29
CA TYR A 174 -5.58 6.76 11.83
C TYR A 174 -6.09 8.03 11.15
N THR A 175 -7.24 8.56 11.58
CA THR A 175 -7.80 9.78 11.01
C THR A 175 -6.91 10.99 11.26
N THR A 176 -6.31 11.12 12.44
CA THR A 176 -5.34 12.19 12.74
C THR A 176 -4.11 12.09 11.84
N SER A 177 -3.56 10.89 11.64
CA SER A 177 -2.39 10.71 10.76
C SER A 177 -2.74 10.91 9.28
N LEU A 178 -3.94 10.52 8.87
CA LEU A 178 -4.44 10.75 7.52
C LEU A 178 -4.63 12.25 7.26
N TYR A 179 -5.24 12.96 8.21
CA TYR A 179 -5.38 14.41 8.15
C TYR A 179 -4.01 15.10 8.05
N PHE A 180 -3.05 14.69 8.88
CA PHE A 180 -1.68 15.21 8.83
C PHE A 180 -0.98 14.95 7.48
N ALA A 181 -1.19 13.78 6.89
CA ALA A 181 -0.67 13.47 5.56
C ALA A 181 -1.30 14.35 4.48
N ILE A 182 -2.63 14.51 4.49
CA ILE A 182 -3.38 15.29 3.50
C ILE A 182 -2.93 16.75 3.51
N ILE A 183 -2.91 17.41 4.66
CA ILE A 183 -2.53 18.84 4.74
C ILE A 183 -1.07 19.08 4.35
N THR A 184 -0.20 18.11 4.59
CA THR A 184 1.22 18.16 4.20
C THR A 184 1.35 18.01 2.69
N MET A 185 0.69 17.01 2.10
CA MET A 185 0.72 16.75 0.66
C MET A 185 0.00 17.82 -0.16
N ALA A 186 -1.11 18.35 0.35
CA ALA A 186 -1.83 19.48 -0.24
C ALA A 186 -1.12 20.83 -0.01
N THR A 187 0.05 20.83 0.65
CA THR A 187 0.88 22.02 0.91
C THR A 187 0.15 23.15 1.65
N VAL A 188 -0.89 22.79 2.42
CA VAL A 188 -1.66 23.75 3.23
C VAL A 188 -0.82 24.25 4.41
N GLY A 189 -0.04 23.35 5.03
CA GLY A 189 0.96 23.73 6.05
C GLY A 189 0.42 24.15 7.42
N GLU A 190 -0.91 24.18 7.61
CA GLU A 190 -1.57 24.71 8.82
C GLU A 190 -1.45 23.83 10.08
N PHE A 191 -0.83 22.64 10.01
CA PHE A 191 -0.86 21.71 11.15
C PHE A 191 -0.23 22.27 12.42
N PHE A 192 0.87 23.01 12.29
CA PHE A 192 1.55 23.60 13.42
C PHE A 192 0.92 24.92 13.88
N THR A 193 0.15 25.61 13.03
CA THR A 193 -0.54 26.85 13.39
C THR A 193 -1.64 26.62 14.43
N PHE A 194 -2.26 25.43 14.46
CA PHE A 194 -3.28 25.06 15.45
C PHE A 194 -2.72 24.48 16.77
N ILE A 195 -1.40 24.29 16.87
CA ILE A 195 -0.72 23.68 18.03
C ILE A 195 -0.08 24.74 18.94
N ILE A 196 0.12 25.97 18.45
CA ILE A 196 0.68 27.12 19.17
C ILE A 196 -0.44 28.10 19.52
#